data_AF-A0A8H8J5H6-F1
#
_entry.id   AF-A0A8H8J5H6-F1
#
_cell.length_a   1.000
_cell.length_b   1.000
_cell.length_c   1.000
_cell.angle_alpha   90.00
_cell.angle_beta   90.00
_cell.angle_gamma   90.00
#
_symmetry.space_group_name_H-M   'P 1'
#
loop_
_entity.id
_entity.type
_entity.pdbx_description
1 polymer ?
#
loop_
_entity_poly.entity_id
_entity_poly.type
_entity_poly.pdbx_seq_one_letter_code
_entity_poly.pdbx_strand_id
1 'polypeptide(L)'
;MRLHTQLALGVLLAEAVLGVKHHDFKTCSQSGFCRRGRALAQRAAEAGASNWKSPYSLDTSKFMTSSDFSTVTVPVKSSIHPNIKFEVSVTVHEDGGARIRMDEVDGLRKRYDGAADWALISNPVPRAVKWKRRDDAVEGSWDDVTLRIQFEPLLIELTRNGKVEMSLNGRGLLHMEHFREKLPEKLEEKTEENTEDVEGAQASRLSSRSLMSSLTPGLKARPRMHSGGDVWFLD
;
A
#
# COMPACT_ATOMS: atom_id res chain seq x y z
N MET A 1 50.59 -6.76 26.49
CA MET A 1 49.25 -6.27 26.92
C MET A 1 48.40 -5.77 25.75
N ARG A 2 48.87 -4.84 24.90
CA ARG A 2 48.05 -4.25 23.81
C ARG A 2 47.50 -5.24 22.77
N LEU A 3 48.25 -6.28 22.40
CA LEU A 3 47.80 -7.26 21.39
C LEU A 3 46.68 -8.18 21.91
N HIS A 4 46.72 -8.59 23.18
CA HIS A 4 45.68 -9.42 23.78
C HIS A 4 44.37 -8.67 23.98
N THR A 5 44.44 -7.38 24.37
CA THR A 5 43.24 -6.53 24.43
C THR A 5 42.65 -6.28 23.05
N GLN A 6 43.46 -6.11 22.01
CA GLN A 6 42.97 -5.99 20.64
C GLN A 6 42.33 -7.29 20.12
N LEU A 7 42.90 -8.45 20.45
CA LEU A 7 42.33 -9.75 20.07
C LEU A 7 41.01 -10.04 20.80
N ALA A 8 40.95 -9.78 22.11
CA ALA A 8 39.74 -9.94 22.90
C ALA A 8 38.62 -9.01 22.42
N LEU A 9 38.95 -7.76 22.10
CA LEU A 9 38.01 -6.81 21.49
C LEU A 9 37.55 -7.29 20.10
N GLY A 10 38.44 -7.85 19.28
CA GLY A 10 38.11 -8.42 17.98
C GLY A 10 37.14 -9.61 18.06
N VAL A 11 37.32 -10.50 19.03
CA VAL A 11 36.41 -11.64 19.26
C VAL A 11 35.03 -11.16 19.73
N LEU A 12 34.99 -10.21 20.67
CA LEU A 12 33.74 -9.60 21.16
C LEU A 12 32.95 -8.92 20.03
N LEU A 13 33.65 -8.24 19.11
CA LEU A 13 33.01 -7.62 17.96
C LEU A 13 32.54 -8.66 16.91
N ALA A 14 33.24 -9.79 16.77
CA ALA A 14 32.83 -10.86 15.85
C ALA A 14 31.55 -11.57 16.31
N GLU A 15 31.34 -11.76 17.61
CA GLU A 15 30.10 -12.33 18.15
C GLU A 15 28.89 -11.44 17.89
N ALA A 16 29.05 -10.11 17.96
CA ALA A 16 27.99 -9.16 17.64
C ALA A 16 27.53 -9.26 16.17
N VAL A 17 28.43 -9.63 15.25
CA VAL A 17 28.10 -9.85 13.82
C VAL A 17 27.34 -11.18 13.61
N LEU A 18 27.51 -12.16 14.49
CA LEU A 18 26.82 -13.46 14.43
C LEU A 18 25.44 -13.47 15.11
N GLY A 19 25.03 -12.38 15.77
CA GLY A 19 23.76 -12.28 16.48
C GLY A 19 22.51 -12.23 15.58
N VAL A 20 22.68 -11.98 14.28
CA VAL A 20 21.56 -11.86 13.33
C VAL A 20 21.20 -13.22 12.74
N LYS A 21 19.98 -13.70 13.05
CA LYS A 21 19.40 -14.88 12.41
C LYS A 21 18.61 -14.48 11.17
N HIS A 22 19.26 -14.49 10.00
CA HIS A 22 18.64 -14.05 8.75
C HIS A 22 17.31 -14.76 8.40
N HIS A 23 17.09 -16.01 8.86
CA HIS A 23 15.86 -16.75 8.62
C HIS A 23 14.63 -16.22 9.38
N ASP A 24 14.82 -15.42 10.43
CA ASP A 24 13.74 -14.80 11.19
C ASP A 24 13.22 -13.51 10.52
N PHE A 25 13.98 -12.96 9.57
CA PHE A 25 13.60 -11.76 8.83
C PHE A 25 12.96 -12.14 7.49
N LYS A 26 11.79 -11.57 7.22
CA LYS A 26 11.10 -11.80 5.95
C LYS A 26 11.91 -11.24 4.79
N THR A 27 12.29 -12.11 3.88
CA THR A 27 12.70 -11.73 2.53
C THR A 27 11.50 -11.19 1.74
N CYS A 28 11.75 -10.49 0.63
CA CYS A 28 10.67 -9.97 -0.20
C CYS A 28 9.73 -11.07 -0.75
N SER A 29 10.27 -12.27 -1.06
CA SER A 29 9.45 -13.40 -1.54
C SER A 29 8.51 -13.94 -0.46
N GLN A 30 8.87 -13.81 0.82
CA GLN A 30 8.05 -14.19 1.97
C GLN A 30 7.01 -13.11 2.35
N SER A 31 7.16 -11.89 1.86
CA SER A 31 6.17 -10.81 2.04
C SER A 31 5.23 -10.71 0.84
N GLY A 32 3.93 -10.96 1.08
CA GLY A 32 2.93 -11.01 0.00
C GLY A 32 2.84 -9.72 -0.83
N PHE A 33 2.83 -8.54 -0.19
CA PHE A 33 2.77 -7.26 -0.89
C PHE A 33 4.05 -6.99 -1.68
N CYS A 34 5.22 -7.30 -1.11
CA CYS A 34 6.52 -7.09 -1.77
C CYS A 34 6.64 -7.96 -3.02
N ARG A 35 6.23 -9.23 -2.91
CA ARG A 35 6.20 -10.17 -4.04
C ARG A 35 5.29 -9.67 -5.18
N ARG A 36 4.08 -9.18 -4.86
CA ARG A 36 3.15 -8.64 -5.89
C ARG A 36 3.69 -7.36 -6.54
N GLY A 37 4.24 -6.43 -5.75
CA GLY A 37 4.86 -5.21 -6.27
C GLY A 37 6.06 -5.49 -7.19
N ARG A 38 6.94 -6.42 -6.83
CA ARG A 38 8.06 -6.82 -7.70
C ARG A 38 7.60 -7.55 -8.96
N ALA A 39 6.59 -8.41 -8.86
CA ALA A 39 6.02 -9.06 -10.03
C ALA A 39 5.38 -8.05 -11.01
N LEU A 40 4.81 -6.93 -10.53
CA LEU A 40 4.38 -5.84 -11.39
C LEU A 40 5.57 -5.20 -12.12
N ALA A 41 6.63 -4.85 -11.38
CA ALA A 41 7.82 -4.25 -11.96
C ALA A 41 8.52 -5.16 -12.98
N GLN A 42 8.55 -6.46 -12.72
CA GLN A 42 9.11 -7.46 -13.63
C GLN A 42 8.28 -7.55 -14.92
N ARG A 43 6.96 -7.67 -14.83
CA ARG A 43 6.08 -7.68 -16.02
C ARG A 43 6.22 -6.41 -16.86
N ALA A 44 6.38 -5.25 -16.20
CA ALA A 44 6.61 -3.98 -16.89
C ALA A 44 7.95 -3.97 -17.64
N ALA A 45 9.01 -4.50 -17.03
CA ALA A 45 10.32 -4.61 -17.66
C ALA A 45 10.30 -5.60 -18.84
N GLU A 46 9.64 -6.75 -18.69
CA GLU A 46 9.51 -7.78 -19.72
C GLU A 46 8.68 -7.29 -20.93
N ALA A 47 7.62 -6.52 -20.69
CA ALA A 47 6.82 -5.92 -21.76
C ALA A 47 7.59 -4.84 -22.55
N GLY A 48 8.53 -4.16 -21.88
CA GLY A 48 9.27 -3.03 -22.44
C GLY A 48 8.45 -1.73 -22.46
N ALA A 49 9.16 -0.59 -22.55
CA ALA A 49 8.56 0.74 -22.42
C ALA A 49 7.49 1.06 -23.49
N SER A 50 7.58 0.47 -24.68
CA SER A 50 6.61 0.69 -25.75
C SER A 50 5.27 -0.02 -25.53
N ASN A 51 5.26 -1.11 -24.76
CA ASN A 51 4.08 -1.97 -24.59
C ASN A 51 3.49 -1.90 -23.18
N TRP A 52 4.24 -1.40 -22.20
CA TRP A 52 3.74 -1.20 -20.84
C TRP A 52 3.08 0.16 -20.67
N LYS A 53 1.77 0.18 -20.39
CA LYS A 53 1.02 1.40 -20.05
C LYS A 53 0.48 1.28 -18.62
N SER A 54 0.69 2.32 -17.81
CA SER A 54 0.08 2.39 -16.48
C SER A 54 -1.45 2.36 -16.59
N PRO A 55 -2.16 1.60 -15.74
CA PRO A 55 -3.62 1.51 -15.80
C PRO A 55 -4.34 2.70 -15.15
N TYR A 56 -3.61 3.73 -14.71
CA TYR A 56 -4.16 4.89 -14.02
C TYR A 56 -4.23 6.10 -14.95
N SER A 57 -5.37 6.79 -14.98
CA SER A 57 -5.61 8.03 -15.72
C SER A 57 -6.45 9.01 -14.91
N LEU A 58 -6.46 10.29 -15.28
CA LEU A 58 -7.21 11.32 -14.56
C LEU A 58 -8.58 11.59 -15.19
N ASP A 59 -9.61 11.81 -14.36
CA ASP A 59 -10.89 12.34 -14.80
C ASP A 59 -10.85 13.87 -14.86
N THR A 60 -10.49 14.40 -16.02
CA THR A 60 -10.27 15.83 -16.21
C THR A 60 -11.57 16.66 -16.17
N SER A 61 -12.74 16.01 -16.21
CA SER A 61 -14.03 16.69 -16.07
C SER A 61 -14.28 17.20 -14.63
N LYS A 62 -13.60 16.60 -13.65
CA LYS A 62 -13.78 16.85 -12.21
C LYS A 62 -12.53 17.44 -11.55
N PHE A 63 -11.83 18.28 -12.30
CA PHE A 63 -10.67 19.00 -11.79
C PHE A 63 -11.09 20.05 -10.75
N MET A 64 -10.56 19.95 -9.54
CA MET A 64 -10.86 20.85 -8.44
C MET A 64 -9.60 21.57 -7.98
N THR A 65 -9.75 22.83 -7.59
CA THR A 65 -8.69 23.63 -6.99
C THR A 65 -9.21 24.19 -5.67
N SER A 66 -8.36 24.22 -4.65
CA SER A 66 -8.68 24.84 -3.36
C SER A 66 -8.91 26.34 -3.51
N SER A 67 -9.60 26.95 -2.55
CA SER A 67 -9.94 28.38 -2.57
C SER A 67 -8.72 29.31 -2.55
N ASP A 68 -7.61 28.85 -1.96
CA ASP A 68 -6.31 29.52 -1.90
C ASP A 68 -5.40 29.18 -3.09
N PHE A 69 -5.88 28.37 -4.05
CA PHE A 69 -5.12 27.91 -5.23
C PHE A 69 -3.85 27.12 -4.93
N SER A 70 -3.65 26.67 -3.69
CA SER A 70 -2.46 25.92 -3.30
C SER A 70 -2.53 24.43 -3.63
N THR A 71 -3.75 23.90 -3.72
CA THR A 71 -4.01 22.47 -3.89
C THR A 71 -4.86 22.22 -5.12
N VAL A 72 -4.44 21.24 -5.91
CA VAL A 72 -5.24 20.67 -6.99
C VAL A 72 -5.62 19.24 -6.62
N THR A 73 -6.88 18.91 -6.83
CA THR A 73 -7.45 17.59 -6.55
C THR A 73 -8.15 17.08 -7.80
N VAL A 74 -7.83 15.84 -8.18
CA VAL A 74 -8.35 15.22 -9.40
C VAL A 74 -8.68 13.75 -9.15
N PRO A 75 -9.89 13.27 -9.52
CA PRO A 75 -10.20 11.86 -9.46
C PRO A 75 -9.32 11.05 -10.42
N VAL A 76 -8.88 9.88 -9.97
CA VAL A 76 -8.07 8.92 -10.73
C VAL A 76 -8.94 7.71 -11.09
N LYS A 77 -8.98 7.38 -12.38
CA LYS A 77 -9.61 6.18 -12.94
C LYS A 77 -8.57 5.07 -13.04
N SER A 78 -8.99 3.84 -12.75
CA SER A 78 -8.17 2.65 -12.93
C SER A 78 -8.82 1.71 -13.95
N SER A 79 -8.14 1.37 -15.04
CA SER A 79 -8.65 0.43 -16.03
C SER A 79 -8.75 -1.00 -15.52
N ILE A 80 -7.94 -1.36 -14.51
CA ILE A 80 -7.98 -2.67 -13.86
C ILE A 80 -9.03 -2.76 -12.75
N HIS A 81 -9.46 -1.62 -12.21
CA HIS A 81 -10.45 -1.51 -11.14
C HIS A 81 -11.44 -0.35 -11.43
N PRO A 82 -12.27 -0.45 -12.48
CA PRO A 82 -13.08 0.66 -12.99
C PRO A 82 -14.15 1.15 -12.00
N ASN A 83 -14.57 0.30 -11.07
CA ASN A 83 -15.58 0.61 -10.07
C ASN A 83 -15.01 1.24 -8.79
N ILE A 84 -13.68 1.32 -8.67
CA ILE A 84 -13.02 1.89 -7.50
C ILE A 84 -12.67 3.35 -7.79
N LYS A 85 -13.04 4.23 -6.87
CA LYS A 85 -12.74 5.66 -6.95
C LYS A 85 -11.43 5.92 -6.24
N PHE A 86 -10.46 6.45 -6.97
CA PHE A 86 -9.25 7.01 -6.39
C PHE A 86 -9.23 8.51 -6.62
N GLU A 87 -8.43 9.21 -5.83
CA GLU A 87 -8.23 10.64 -5.96
C GLU A 87 -6.76 10.97 -5.70
N VAL A 88 -6.19 11.86 -6.52
CA VAL A 88 -4.87 12.42 -6.29
C VAL A 88 -5.02 13.89 -5.94
N SER A 89 -4.30 14.34 -4.91
CA SER A 89 -4.16 15.74 -4.56
C SER A 89 -2.70 16.15 -4.57
N VAL A 90 -2.46 17.37 -5.04
CA VAL A 90 -1.14 17.99 -5.13
C VAL A 90 -1.21 19.34 -4.46
N THR A 91 -0.48 19.50 -3.36
CA THR A 91 -0.37 20.77 -2.61
C THR A 91 1.03 21.32 -2.78
N VAL A 92 1.16 22.59 -3.13
CA VAL A 92 2.45 23.28 -3.15
C VAL A 92 2.60 24.09 -1.86
N HIS A 93 3.80 24.08 -1.29
CA HIS A 93 4.11 24.69 0.00
C HIS A 93 5.07 25.88 -0.14
N GLU A 94 5.11 26.73 0.89
CA GLU A 94 5.94 27.94 0.91
C GLU A 94 7.45 27.66 0.90
N ASP A 95 7.88 26.48 1.35
CA ASP A 95 9.26 26.01 1.28
C ASP A 95 9.70 25.56 -0.14
N GLY A 96 8.79 25.65 -1.11
CA GLY A 96 9.01 25.26 -2.50
C GLY A 96 8.76 23.77 -2.77
N GLY A 97 8.43 22.98 -1.75
CA GLY A 97 8.06 21.57 -1.86
C GLY A 97 6.64 21.38 -2.42
N ALA A 98 6.47 20.33 -3.21
CA ALA A 98 5.15 19.85 -3.64
C ALA A 98 4.84 18.51 -2.95
N ARG A 99 3.71 18.44 -2.25
CA ARG A 99 3.22 17.23 -1.60
C ARG A 99 2.14 16.60 -2.45
N ILE A 100 2.34 15.34 -2.79
CA ILE A 100 1.42 14.55 -3.61
C ILE A 100 0.83 13.45 -2.75
N ARG A 101 -0.49 13.34 -2.71
CA ARG A 101 -1.23 12.30 -1.98
C ARG A 101 -2.19 11.62 -2.94
N MET A 102 -2.31 10.30 -2.82
CA MET A 102 -3.33 9.53 -3.53
C MET A 102 -4.08 8.67 -2.51
N ASP A 103 -5.41 8.71 -2.54
CA ASP A 103 -6.26 7.92 -1.65
C ASP A 103 -7.44 7.27 -2.39
N GLU A 104 -8.09 6.31 -1.73
CA GLU A 104 -9.31 5.64 -2.17
C GLU A 104 -10.51 6.38 -1.57
N VAL A 105 -11.38 6.90 -2.45
CA VAL A 105 -12.56 7.67 -2.06
C VAL A 105 -13.73 6.71 -1.83
N ASP A 106 -14.43 6.88 -0.72
CA ASP A 106 -15.53 5.99 -0.30
C ASP A 106 -15.11 4.50 -0.20
N GLY A 107 -13.84 4.23 0.11
CA GLY A 107 -13.34 2.86 0.27
C GLY A 107 -13.97 2.12 1.44
N LEU A 108 -13.88 0.79 1.45
CA LEU A 108 -14.42 -0.06 2.53
C LEU A 108 -13.92 0.34 3.93
N ARG A 109 -12.70 0.91 4.01
CA ARG A 109 -12.07 1.41 5.23
C ARG A 109 -11.25 2.65 4.90
N LYS A 110 -11.01 3.49 5.91
CA LYS A 110 -10.08 4.61 5.80
C LYS A 110 -8.64 4.10 5.77
N ARG A 111 -7.81 4.59 4.85
CA ARG A 111 -6.35 4.36 4.90
C ARG A 111 -5.74 5.15 6.05
N TYR A 112 -4.66 4.64 6.62
CA TYR A 112 -3.96 5.34 7.68
C TYR A 112 -3.39 6.66 7.16
N ASP A 113 -3.82 7.78 7.74
CA ASP A 113 -3.41 9.14 7.35
C ASP A 113 -2.69 9.91 8.46
N GLY A 114 -2.43 9.28 9.60
CA GLY A 114 -1.78 9.90 10.76
C GLY A 114 -0.26 10.00 10.67
N ALA A 115 0.39 9.50 9.62
CA ALA A 115 1.85 9.48 9.51
C ALA A 115 2.48 10.89 9.64
N ALA A 116 1.78 11.91 9.15
CA ALA A 116 2.23 13.30 9.25
C ALA A 116 2.25 13.80 10.70
N ASP A 117 1.30 13.37 11.53
CA ASP A 117 1.19 13.81 12.92
C ASP A 117 2.34 13.30 13.80
N TRP A 118 2.95 12.18 13.38
CA TRP A 118 4.10 11.57 14.07
C TRP A 118 5.45 11.99 13.50
N ALA A 119 5.53 12.21 12.18
CA ALA A 119 6.80 12.45 11.49
C ALA A 119 7.12 13.93 11.27
N LEU A 120 6.11 14.81 11.24
CA LEU A 120 6.31 16.24 10.97
C LEU A 120 6.26 17.04 12.27
N ILE A 121 7.25 17.92 12.48
CA ILE A 121 7.26 18.88 13.59
C ILE A 121 6.09 19.86 13.46
N SER A 122 5.78 20.26 12.22
CA SER A 122 4.62 21.09 11.88
C SER A 122 4.17 20.83 10.44
N ASN A 123 2.92 21.15 10.13
CA ASN A 123 2.42 21.05 8.76
C ASN A 123 3.01 22.18 7.88
N PRO A 124 3.58 21.87 6.70
CA PRO A 124 4.09 22.89 5.79
C PRO A 124 2.98 23.85 5.32
N VAL A 125 3.28 25.14 5.29
CA VAL A 125 2.32 26.19 4.92
C VAL A 125 2.03 26.09 3.42
N PRO A 126 0.75 25.99 2.99
CA PRO A 126 0.39 25.97 1.58
C PRO A 126 0.68 27.31 0.89
N ARG A 127 1.09 27.25 -0.38
CA ARG A 127 1.37 28.41 -1.23
C ARG A 127 0.44 28.40 -2.44
N ALA A 128 -0.16 29.54 -2.76
CA ALA A 128 -0.97 29.70 -3.96
C ALA A 128 -0.15 29.49 -5.24
N VAL A 129 -0.68 28.72 -6.20
CA VAL A 129 -0.03 28.44 -7.48
C VAL A 129 -0.95 28.76 -8.65
N LYS A 130 -0.36 29.29 -9.74
CA LYS A 130 -1.08 29.52 -10.99
C LYS A 130 -1.14 28.23 -11.79
N TRP A 131 -2.23 27.48 -11.62
CA TRP A 131 -2.49 26.27 -12.38
C TRP A 131 -3.00 26.59 -13.80
N LYS A 132 -2.35 26.01 -14.81
CA LYS A 132 -2.71 26.13 -16.22
C LYS A 132 -3.16 24.78 -16.74
N ARG A 133 -4.37 24.73 -17.28
CA ARG A 133 -4.87 23.54 -17.96
C ARG A 133 -4.38 23.51 -19.41
N ARG A 134 -3.93 22.35 -19.85
CA ARG A 134 -3.60 21.99 -21.23
C ARG A 134 -4.54 20.86 -21.69
N ASP A 135 -4.40 20.46 -22.94
CA ASP A 135 -5.21 19.39 -23.52
C ASP A 135 -4.91 18.03 -22.87
N ASP A 136 -3.64 17.77 -22.54
CA ASP A 136 -3.14 16.48 -22.04
C ASP A 136 -2.59 16.53 -20.60
N ALA A 137 -2.54 17.71 -19.99
CA ALA A 137 -1.98 17.91 -18.66
C ALA A 137 -2.53 19.14 -17.93
N VAL A 138 -2.22 19.22 -16.63
CA VAL A 138 -2.28 20.44 -15.83
C VAL A 138 -0.87 20.80 -15.36
N GLU A 139 -0.53 22.08 -15.45
CA GLU A 139 0.80 22.59 -15.08
C GLU A 139 0.66 23.61 -13.94
N GLY A 140 1.45 23.44 -12.88
CA GLY A 140 1.64 24.43 -11.83
C GLY A 140 3.08 24.94 -11.87
N SER A 141 3.28 26.26 -11.80
CA SER A 141 4.62 26.85 -11.80
C SER A 141 4.81 27.77 -10.61
N TRP A 142 5.97 27.65 -9.95
CA TRP A 142 6.43 28.50 -8.85
C TRP A 142 7.95 28.59 -8.89
N ASP A 143 8.51 29.75 -8.56
CA ASP A 143 9.96 30.00 -8.63
C ASP A 143 10.55 29.59 -10.00
N ASP A 144 11.52 28.67 -10.02
CA ASP A 144 12.11 28.05 -11.21
C ASP A 144 11.60 26.62 -11.50
N VAL A 145 10.52 26.21 -10.82
CA VAL A 145 9.90 24.88 -10.89
C VAL A 145 8.62 24.90 -11.71
N THR A 146 8.44 23.86 -12.52
CA THR A 146 7.17 23.53 -13.16
C THR A 146 6.81 22.09 -12.87
N LEU A 147 5.64 21.87 -12.30
CA LEU A 147 5.06 20.56 -12.07
C LEU A 147 3.99 20.29 -13.13
N ARG A 148 4.19 19.25 -13.92
CA ARG A 148 3.26 18.82 -14.97
C ARG A 148 2.57 17.53 -14.54
N ILE A 149 1.24 17.54 -14.50
CA ILE A 149 0.38 16.40 -14.19
C ILE A 149 -0.28 15.96 -15.50
N GLN A 150 0.31 14.97 -16.17
CA GLN A 150 -0.24 14.37 -17.39
C GLN A 150 -1.45 13.48 -17.05
N PHE A 151 -2.46 13.52 -17.91
CA PHE A 151 -3.75 12.88 -17.66
C PHE A 151 -3.77 11.39 -17.95
N GLU A 152 -3.20 10.95 -19.08
CA GLU A 152 -3.23 9.55 -19.49
C GLU A 152 -1.95 9.12 -20.23
N PRO A 153 -1.20 8.13 -19.71
CA PRO A 153 -1.28 7.62 -18.33
C PRO A 153 -0.97 8.73 -17.31
N LEU A 154 -1.45 8.57 -16.07
CA LEU A 154 -1.11 9.46 -14.96
C LEU A 154 0.40 9.50 -14.77
N LEU A 155 1.01 10.65 -15.02
CA LEU A 155 2.45 10.90 -14.87
C LEU A 155 2.61 12.30 -14.27
N ILE A 156 3.42 12.42 -13.22
CA ILE A 156 3.72 13.71 -12.60
C ILE A 156 5.20 13.98 -12.72
N GLU A 157 5.57 15.06 -13.41
CA GLU A 157 6.96 15.44 -13.62
C GLU A 157 7.23 16.80 -13.01
N LEU A 158 8.32 16.88 -12.24
CA LEU A 158 8.87 18.12 -11.73
C LEU A 158 10.06 18.51 -12.58
N THR A 159 9.95 19.66 -13.24
CA THR A 159 10.97 20.24 -14.10
C THR A 159 11.53 21.48 -13.42
N ARG A 160 12.86 21.61 -13.40
CA ARG A 160 13.56 22.82 -12.94
C ARG A 160 14.52 23.28 -14.03
N ASN A 161 14.52 24.57 -14.37
CA ASN A 161 15.39 25.13 -15.41
C ASN A 161 15.36 24.34 -16.74
N GLY A 162 14.18 23.85 -17.12
CA GLY A 162 13.95 23.09 -18.36
C GLY A 162 14.42 21.62 -18.33
N LYS A 163 14.84 21.09 -17.18
CA LYS A 163 15.24 19.68 -17.01
C LYS A 163 14.31 18.97 -16.04
N VAL A 164 13.88 17.75 -16.39
CA VAL A 164 13.11 16.89 -15.48
C VAL A 164 14.04 16.42 -14.36
N GLU A 165 13.73 16.82 -13.12
CA GLU A 165 14.47 16.40 -11.92
C GLU A 165 13.81 15.20 -11.23
N MET A 166 12.48 15.13 -11.28
CA MET A 166 11.70 14.05 -10.68
C MET A 166 10.56 13.62 -11.60
N SER A 167 10.33 12.31 -11.68
CA SER A 167 9.23 11.72 -12.44
C SER A 167 8.54 10.66 -11.58
N LEU A 168 7.27 10.90 -11.28
CA LEU A 168 6.40 9.98 -10.54
C LEU A 168 5.53 9.23 -11.52
N ASN A 169 5.58 7.90 -11.42
CA ASN A 169 4.98 6.98 -12.37
C ASN A 169 5.60 7.01 -13.78
N GLY A 170 6.82 7.54 -13.96
CA GLY A 170 7.51 7.54 -15.27
C GLY A 170 7.78 6.16 -15.87
N ARG A 171 7.84 5.11 -15.02
CA ARG A 171 7.94 3.70 -15.45
C ARG A 171 6.58 2.98 -15.50
N GLY A 172 5.48 3.69 -15.27
CA GLY A 172 4.14 3.12 -15.23
C GLY A 172 3.91 2.10 -14.09
N LEU A 173 4.66 2.20 -12.99
CA LEU A 173 4.63 1.25 -11.86
C LEU A 173 3.70 1.66 -10.71
N LEU A 174 2.98 2.77 -10.83
CA LEU A 174 1.96 3.16 -9.86
C LEU A 174 0.99 2.00 -9.68
N HIS A 175 0.81 1.63 -8.42
CA HIS A 175 -0.11 0.57 -8.04
C HIS A 175 -0.65 0.83 -6.65
N MET A 176 -1.98 0.89 -6.57
CA MET A 176 -2.72 1.09 -5.34
C MET A 176 -3.71 -0.06 -5.19
N GLU A 177 -3.42 -0.96 -4.26
CA GLU A 177 -4.29 -2.08 -3.93
C GLU A 177 -5.53 -1.57 -3.19
N HIS A 178 -6.69 -1.61 -3.84
CA HIS A 178 -7.97 -1.23 -3.24
C HIS A 178 -8.40 -2.19 -2.12
N PHE A 179 -9.27 -1.73 -1.23
CA PHE A 179 -9.85 -2.64 -0.24
C PHE A 179 -10.78 -3.66 -0.92
N ARG A 180 -10.79 -4.89 -0.41
CA ARG A 180 -11.67 -5.95 -0.91
C ARG A 180 -12.20 -6.80 0.24
N GLU A 181 -13.41 -7.30 0.09
CA GLU A 181 -13.94 -8.33 0.98
C GLU A 181 -13.22 -9.66 0.72
N LYS A 182 -13.04 -10.47 1.78
CA LYS A 182 -12.57 -11.83 1.60
C LYS A 182 -13.74 -12.64 1.04
N LEU A 183 -13.61 -13.10 -0.21
CA LEU A 183 -14.56 -14.06 -0.77
C LEU A 183 -14.53 -15.34 0.09
N PRO A 184 -15.68 -15.98 0.36
CA PRO A 184 -15.71 -17.27 1.02
C PRO A 184 -14.85 -18.25 0.20
N GLU A 185 -14.04 -19.04 0.89
CA GLU A 185 -13.28 -20.11 0.24
C GLU A 185 -14.31 -21.03 -0.42
N LYS A 186 -14.26 -21.12 -1.75
CA LYS A 186 -15.04 -22.10 -2.49
C LYS A 186 -14.59 -23.45 -1.95
N LEU A 187 -15.47 -24.16 -1.26
CA LEU A 187 -15.24 -25.54 -0.88
C LEU A 187 -14.92 -26.28 -2.19
N GLU A 188 -13.66 -26.64 -2.38
CA GLU A 188 -13.29 -27.60 -3.41
C GLU A 188 -14.03 -28.88 -3.04
N GLU A 189 -15.01 -29.26 -3.85
CA GLU A 189 -15.58 -30.60 -3.81
C GLU A 189 -14.41 -31.56 -3.95
N LYS A 190 -14.07 -32.24 -2.86
CA LYS A 190 -13.20 -33.41 -2.90
C LYS A 190 -13.82 -34.37 -3.89
N THR A 191 -13.24 -34.46 -5.08
CA THR A 191 -13.50 -35.57 -5.98
C THR A 191 -12.97 -36.79 -5.26
N GLU A 192 -13.87 -37.66 -4.82
CA GLU A 192 -13.53 -38.95 -4.23
C GLU A 192 -12.83 -39.78 -5.30
N GLU A 193 -11.51 -39.86 -5.20
CA GLU A 193 -10.72 -40.83 -5.96
C GLU A 193 -10.86 -42.17 -5.22
N ASN A 194 -11.45 -43.14 -5.93
CA ASN A 194 -11.58 -44.53 -5.50
C ASN A 194 -10.22 -45.09 -5.04
N THR A 195 -10.14 -45.49 -3.78
CA THR A 195 -9.22 -46.55 -3.34
C THR A 195 -10.05 -47.64 -2.68
N GLU A 196 -10.20 -48.74 -3.41
CA GLU A 196 -10.64 -50.04 -2.90
C GLU A 196 -9.55 -50.64 -2.00
N ASP A 197 -10.02 -51.19 -0.88
CA ASP A 197 -9.48 -52.27 -0.04
C ASP A 197 -8.13 -52.10 0.70
N VAL A 198 -8.18 -52.07 2.05
CA VAL A 198 -7.95 -53.26 2.90
C VAL A 198 -8.73 -53.13 4.23
N GLU A 199 -9.32 -54.25 4.62
CA GLU A 199 -10.16 -54.59 5.78
C GLU A 199 -9.66 -54.17 7.17
N GLY A 200 -10.60 -53.95 8.10
CA GLY A 200 -10.30 -54.07 9.54
C GLY A 200 -11.26 -53.39 10.53
N ALA A 201 -12.33 -54.11 10.89
CA ALA A 201 -13.01 -54.07 12.20
C ALA A 201 -13.91 -52.86 12.60
N GLN A 202 -15.20 -53.07 12.36
CA GLN A 202 -16.31 -53.06 13.33
C GLN A 202 -16.69 -51.80 14.14
N ALA A 203 -17.92 -51.35 13.85
CA ALA A 203 -19.01 -50.95 14.75
C ALA A 203 -18.79 -49.70 15.64
N SER A 204 -19.67 -48.70 15.63
CA SER A 204 -21.11 -48.86 15.88
C SER A 204 -21.95 -47.69 15.33
N ARG A 205 -23.18 -48.04 14.99
CA ARG A 205 -24.29 -47.18 14.60
C ARG A 205 -24.75 -46.30 15.76
N LEU A 206 -25.27 -45.10 15.46
CA LEU A 206 -26.65 -44.63 15.73
C LEU A 206 -26.67 -43.13 15.38
N SER A 207 -27.09 -42.75 14.17
CA SER A 207 -28.49 -42.46 13.82
C SER A 207 -29.22 -41.55 14.80
N SER A 208 -29.17 -40.25 14.49
CA SER A 208 -30.31 -39.35 14.36
C SER A 208 -31.44 -39.47 15.38
N ARG A 209 -31.56 -38.44 16.24
CA ARG A 209 -32.87 -37.91 16.62
C ARG A 209 -32.79 -36.43 17.03
N SER A 210 -33.40 -35.62 16.19
CA SER A 210 -33.89 -34.27 16.47
C SER A 210 -34.75 -34.24 17.74
N LEU A 211 -34.66 -33.15 18.51
CA LEU A 211 -35.80 -32.55 19.23
C LEU A 211 -35.42 -31.15 19.73
N MET A 212 -36.16 -30.15 19.22
CA MET A 212 -36.26 -28.79 19.77
C MET A 212 -36.95 -28.80 21.15
N SER A 213 -36.56 -27.82 22.00
CA SER A 213 -37.31 -27.13 23.07
C SER A 213 -36.30 -26.78 24.19
N SER A 214 -36.20 -25.64 24.88
CA SER A 214 -36.93 -24.38 25.00
C SER A 214 -36.17 -23.49 26.01
N LEU A 215 -36.24 -22.16 25.84
CA LEU A 215 -36.30 -21.10 26.88
C LEU A 215 -35.15 -20.91 27.91
N THR A 216 -34.29 -19.90 27.62
CA THR A 216 -33.86 -18.69 28.44
C THR A 216 -33.41 -18.80 29.92
N PRO A 217 -32.72 -17.78 30.51
CA PRO A 217 -31.85 -16.72 29.96
C PRO A 217 -30.54 -16.51 30.77
N GLY A 218 -29.60 -15.76 30.19
CA GLY A 218 -28.69 -14.88 30.95
C GLY A 218 -27.35 -15.47 31.39
N LEU A 219 -26.31 -15.30 30.57
CA LEU A 219 -24.94 -15.18 31.08
C LEU A 219 -24.23 -14.00 30.38
N LYS A 220 -23.80 -13.06 31.23
CA LYS A 220 -23.01 -11.86 30.96
C LYS A 220 -21.85 -12.13 29.99
N ALA A 221 -21.77 -11.36 28.92
CA ALA A 221 -20.54 -11.22 28.13
C ALA A 221 -19.44 -10.61 29.02
N ARG A 222 -18.32 -11.34 29.20
CA ARG A 222 -17.07 -10.76 29.71
C ARG A 222 -16.32 -10.11 28.54
N PRO A 223 -15.83 -8.86 28.68
CA PRO A 223 -14.94 -8.27 27.69
C PRO A 223 -13.62 -9.04 27.66
N ARG A 224 -13.17 -9.40 26.47
CA ARG A 224 -11.84 -9.98 26.25
C ARG A 224 -10.82 -8.85 26.40
N MET A 225 -10.06 -8.92 27.49
CA MET A 225 -8.99 -8.00 27.85
C MET A 225 -8.00 -7.85 26.69
N HIS A 226 -7.75 -6.61 26.27
CA HIS A 226 -6.56 -6.26 25.50
C HIS A 226 -5.34 -6.46 26.41
N SER A 227 -4.56 -7.51 26.17
CA SER A 227 -3.11 -7.44 26.37
C SER A 227 -2.58 -6.62 25.20
N GLY A 228 -2.06 -5.41 25.40
CA GLY A 228 -0.86 -5.20 26.20
C GLY A 228 0.33 -5.51 25.29
N GLY A 229 0.76 -4.50 24.55
CA GLY A 229 1.84 -4.56 23.56
C GLY A 229 2.33 -3.15 23.31
N ASP A 230 2.83 -2.53 24.38
CA ASP A 230 3.64 -1.32 24.30
C ASP A 230 4.85 -1.63 23.42
N VAL A 231 4.96 -0.92 22.30
CA VAL A 231 6.21 -0.87 21.54
C VAL A 231 6.73 0.55 21.67
N TRP A 232 7.62 0.69 22.64
CA TRP A 232 8.56 1.79 22.73
C TRP A 232 9.60 1.63 21.62
N PHE A 233 9.77 2.66 20.81
CA PHE A 233 11.06 2.92 20.19
C PHE A 233 11.46 4.35 20.55
N LEU A 234 12.45 4.40 21.43
CA LEU A 234 13.39 5.52 21.54
C LEU A 234 14.22 5.51 20.25
N ASP A 235 14.18 6.62 19.53
CA ASP A 235 15.35 7.37 19.08
C ASP A 235 14.91 8.82 18.80
#